data_AF-A0A2U2CLN3-F1
#
_entry.id   AF-A0A2U2CLN3-F1
#
_cell.length_a   1.000
_cell.length_b   1.000
_cell.length_c   1.000
_cell.angle_alpha   90.00
_cell.angle_beta   90.00
_cell.angle_gamma   90.00
#
_symmetry.space_group_name_H-M   'P 1'
#
loop_
_entity.id
_entity.type
_entity.pdbx_description
1 polymer ?
#
loop_
_entity_poly.entity_id
_entity_poly.type
_entity_poly.pdbx_seq_one_letter_code
_entity_poly.pdbx_strand_id
1 'polypeptide(L)'
;MTAETQTPDLLPDAAAFVQATGKCSGSSLQSRFSIGWNKASALIERLEDAGAVGPADHVGSREIFPDALARLTGEKPETTMTLTTPDGQTTAPFTAGDLEAVAMKINGRPPMKETDADRAVGDNAYRVTRAELQSFVERFERLEAERKELADQQKEVMAEAKARGYDTRCLRQVIKLRAKDPQELAEAEAVLQLYREALGV
;
A
#
# COMPACT_ATOMS: atom_id res chain seq x y z
N MET A 1 -9.86 4.41 -26.95
CA MET A 1 -10.90 4.26 -25.92
C MET A 1 -10.56 3.06 -25.06
N THR A 2 -9.82 3.27 -23.98
CA THR A 2 -9.72 2.29 -22.89
C THR A 2 -10.21 3.03 -21.67
N ALA A 3 -11.45 2.73 -21.30
CA ALA A 3 -12.08 3.24 -20.11
C ALA A 3 -11.14 2.97 -18.93
N GLU A 4 -10.74 4.04 -18.23
CA GLU A 4 -10.37 3.93 -16.84
C GLU A 4 -11.46 3.08 -16.19
N THR A 5 -11.07 1.92 -15.69
CA THR A 5 -11.96 1.15 -14.84
C THR A 5 -12.07 1.98 -13.59
N GLN A 6 -13.03 2.90 -13.58
CA GLN A 6 -13.45 3.69 -12.44
C GLN A 6 -13.70 2.66 -11.34
N THR A 7 -12.68 2.46 -10.51
CA THR A 7 -12.74 1.47 -9.45
C THR A 7 -13.86 1.98 -8.56
N PRO A 8 -14.92 1.19 -8.34
CA PRO A 8 -16.05 1.64 -7.52
C PRO A 8 -15.47 2.16 -6.21
N ASP A 9 -15.84 3.38 -5.82
CA ASP A 9 -15.31 3.98 -4.61
C ASP A 9 -15.80 3.15 -3.42
N LEU A 10 -14.92 2.30 -2.89
CA LEU A 10 -15.21 1.39 -1.79
C LEU A 10 -15.15 2.09 -0.43
N LEU A 11 -14.86 3.39 -0.40
CA LEU A 11 -14.75 4.18 0.84
C LEU A 11 -16.04 4.17 1.69
N PRO A 12 -17.24 4.46 1.15
CA PRO A 12 -18.49 4.38 1.93
C PRO A 12 -18.77 2.96 2.45
N ASP A 13 -18.53 1.94 1.63
CA ASP A 13 -18.75 0.54 2.02
C ASP A 13 -17.76 0.10 3.11
N ALA A 14 -16.49 0.53 3.01
CA ALA A 14 -15.47 0.30 4.02
C ALA A 14 -15.82 1.01 5.34
N ALA A 15 -16.31 2.26 5.26
CA ALA A 15 -16.77 3.00 6.43
C ALA A 15 -17.93 2.28 7.15
N ALA A 16 -18.94 1.83 6.39
CA ALA A 16 -20.06 1.06 6.94
C ALA A 16 -19.60 -0.26 7.60
N PHE A 17 -18.63 -0.95 7.00
CA PHE A 17 -18.07 -2.18 7.57
C PHE A 17 -17.30 -1.93 8.86
N VAL A 18 -16.48 -0.87 8.91
CA VAL A 18 -15.71 -0.50 10.11
C VAL A 18 -16.65 -0.05 11.23
N GLN A 19 -17.73 0.68 10.91
CA GLN A 19 -18.77 1.06 11.86
C GLN A 19 -19.48 -0.17 12.45
N ALA A 20 -19.81 -1.15 11.61
CA ALA A 20 -20.52 -2.36 12.04
C ALA A 20 -19.65 -3.33 12.85
N THR A 21 -18.36 -3.45 12.50
CA THR A 21 -17.46 -4.44 13.12
C THR A 21 -16.60 -3.87 14.25
N GLY A 22 -16.45 -2.55 14.31
CA GLY A 22 -15.54 -1.88 15.24
C GLY A 22 -14.07 -2.28 15.02
N LYS A 23 -13.70 -2.75 13.82
CA LYS A 23 -12.34 -3.21 13.49
C LYS A 23 -11.88 -2.63 12.16
N CYS A 24 -10.72 -1.99 12.17
CA CYS A 24 -10.05 -1.50 10.97
C CYS A 24 -8.60 -2.01 10.93
N SER A 25 -8.37 -3.10 10.19
CA SER A 25 -7.02 -3.60 9.89
C SER A 25 -6.86 -3.90 8.40
N GLY A 26 -5.61 -3.91 7.93
CA GLY A 26 -5.30 -4.25 6.52
C GLY A 26 -5.86 -5.62 6.14
N SER A 27 -5.72 -6.61 7.01
CA SER A 27 -6.24 -7.96 6.81
C SER A 27 -7.77 -8.05 6.83
N SER A 28 -8.46 -7.28 7.70
CA SER A 28 -9.93 -7.32 7.76
C SER A 28 -10.57 -6.75 6.50
N LEU A 29 -10.02 -5.66 5.95
CA LEU A 29 -10.49 -5.07 4.70
C LEU A 29 -10.14 -5.95 3.49
N GLN A 30 -8.96 -6.57 3.50
CA GLN A 30 -8.52 -7.49 2.45
C GLN A 30 -9.51 -8.65 2.26
N SER A 31 -9.87 -9.33 3.35
CA SER A 31 -10.80 -10.46 3.29
C SER A 31 -12.24 -10.05 3.01
N ARG A 32 -12.68 -8.89 3.54
CA ARG A 32 -14.08 -8.47 3.42
C ARG A 32 -14.44 -8.03 2.00
N PHE A 33 -13.52 -7.34 1.34
CA PHE A 33 -13.71 -6.76 0.01
C PHE A 33 -12.98 -7.54 -1.09
N SER A 34 -12.31 -8.65 -0.75
CA SER A 34 -11.51 -9.46 -1.68
C SER A 34 -10.52 -8.61 -2.50
N ILE A 35 -9.87 -7.65 -1.84
CA ILE A 35 -8.92 -6.70 -2.43
C ILE A 35 -7.47 -7.09 -2.12
N GLY A 36 -6.51 -6.62 -2.91
CA GLY A 36 -5.08 -6.79 -2.61
C GLY A 36 -4.59 -5.87 -1.47
N TRP A 37 -3.45 -6.22 -0.86
CA TRP A 37 -2.87 -5.49 0.29
C TRP A 37 -2.70 -3.98 0.06
N ASN A 38 -2.20 -3.58 -1.11
CA ASN A 38 -2.00 -2.16 -1.44
C ASN A 38 -3.33 -1.39 -1.50
N LYS A 39 -4.39 -2.03 -2.00
CA LYS A 39 -5.74 -1.43 -2.04
C LYS A 39 -6.33 -1.29 -0.64
N ALA A 40 -6.13 -2.29 0.22
CA ALA A 40 -6.55 -2.23 1.61
C ALA A 40 -5.81 -1.11 2.37
N SER A 41 -4.51 -0.96 2.12
CA SER A 41 -3.69 0.11 2.72
C SER A 41 -4.16 1.49 2.27
N ALA A 42 -4.42 1.68 0.97
CA ALA A 42 -4.95 2.93 0.42
C ALA A 42 -6.35 3.27 0.97
N LEU A 43 -7.19 2.27 1.25
CA LEU A 43 -8.49 2.50 1.90
C LEU A 43 -8.34 2.95 3.35
N ILE A 44 -7.36 2.40 4.08
CA ILE A 44 -7.08 2.80 5.46
C ILE A 44 -6.57 4.23 5.49
N GLU A 45 -5.62 4.59 4.63
CA GLU A 45 -5.10 5.96 4.51
C GLU A 45 -6.22 6.97 4.23
N ARG A 46 -7.13 6.64 3.31
CA ARG A 46 -8.30 7.49 3.01
C ARG A 46 -9.28 7.61 4.19
N LEU A 47 -9.42 6.57 5.02
CA LEU A 47 -10.23 6.62 6.25
C LEU A 47 -9.54 7.43 7.36
N GLU A 48 -8.22 7.41 7.42
CA GLU A 48 -7.42 8.26 8.32
C GLU A 48 -7.49 9.73 7.91
N ASP A 49 -7.32 10.03 6.62
CA ASP A 49 -7.45 11.38 6.07
C ASP A 49 -8.83 11.99 6.30
N ALA A 50 -9.87 11.16 6.29
CA ALA A 50 -11.24 11.55 6.62
C ALA A 50 -11.51 11.70 8.13
N GLY A 51 -10.53 11.38 8.99
CA GLY A 51 -10.66 11.41 10.44
C GLY A 51 -11.58 10.34 11.01
N ALA A 52 -11.90 9.29 10.23
CA ALA A 52 -12.76 8.19 10.64
C ALA A 52 -12.01 7.09 11.42
N VAL A 53 -10.70 7.00 11.22
CA VAL A 53 -9.81 6.03 11.85
C VAL A 53 -8.55 6.74 12.34
N GLY A 54 -8.06 6.37 13.52
CA GLY A 54 -6.84 6.89 14.12
C GLY A 54 -5.56 6.18 13.66
N PRO A 55 -4.39 6.70 14.09
CA PRO A 55 -3.10 6.10 13.78
C PRO A 55 -3.02 4.65 14.28
N ALA A 56 -2.16 3.85 13.66
CA ALA A 56 -1.95 2.46 14.07
C ALA A 56 -1.22 2.38 15.41
N ASP A 57 -1.77 1.59 16.33
CA ASP A 57 -1.08 1.17 17.55
C ASP A 57 0.05 0.18 17.23
N HIS A 58 0.85 -0.14 18.26
CA HIS A 58 1.92 -1.15 18.22
C HIS A 58 1.48 -2.56 17.83
N VAL A 59 0.18 -2.88 17.86
CA VAL A 59 -0.41 -4.17 17.42
C VAL A 59 -1.19 -4.03 16.10
N GLY A 60 -1.19 -2.83 15.49
CA GLY A 60 -1.96 -2.55 14.28
C GLY A 60 -3.47 -2.40 14.49
N SER A 61 -3.91 -2.31 15.75
CA SER A 61 -5.24 -1.81 16.09
C SER A 61 -5.31 -0.30 15.86
N ARG A 62 -6.49 0.20 15.54
CA ARG A 62 -6.72 1.60 15.22
C ARG A 62 -7.96 2.08 15.97
N GLU A 63 -7.90 3.28 16.52
CA GLU A 63 -9.07 3.91 17.12
C GLU A 63 -10.09 4.25 16.04
N ILE A 64 -11.38 4.11 16.34
CA ILE A 64 -12.46 4.33 15.38
C ILE A 64 -13.31 5.49 15.88
N PHE A 65 -13.53 6.47 15.00
CA PHE A 65 -14.33 7.66 15.30
C PHE A 65 -15.72 7.52 14.64
N PRO A 66 -16.75 7.07 15.40
CA PRO A 66 -18.08 6.77 14.85
C PRO A 66 -18.76 8.00 14.21
N ASP A 67 -18.53 9.20 14.76
CA ASP A 67 -19.09 10.45 14.23
C ASP A 67 -18.54 10.81 12.84
N ALA A 68 -17.27 10.48 12.59
CA ALA A 68 -16.64 10.72 11.30
C ALA A 68 -16.99 9.63 10.27
N LEU A 69 -17.17 8.38 10.72
CA LEU A 69 -17.70 7.30 9.87
C LEU A 69 -19.12 7.60 9.38
N ALA A 70 -20.00 8.12 10.23
CA ALA A 70 -21.37 8.49 9.86
C ALA A 70 -21.42 9.57 8.74
N ARG A 71 -20.42 10.47 8.70
CA ARG A 71 -20.29 11.47 7.62
C ARG A 71 -19.91 10.83 6.28
N LEU A 72 -19.16 9.73 6.30
CA LEU A 72 -18.73 8.99 5.10
C LEU A 72 -19.80 8.04 4.56
N THR A 73 -20.68 7.53 5.42
CA THR A 73 -21.81 6.67 5.03
C THR A 73 -23.05 7.46 4.57
N GLY A 74 -23.01 8.79 4.67
CA GLY A 74 -24.09 9.68 4.23
C GLY A 74 -25.25 9.80 5.24
N GLU A 75 -25.12 9.22 6.43
CA GLU A 75 -26.12 9.32 7.49
C GLU A 75 -25.88 10.62 8.27
N LYS A 76 -26.38 11.74 7.70
CA LYS A 76 -26.35 13.03 8.39
C LYS A 76 -27.19 12.91 9.66
N PRO A 77 -26.66 13.18 10.86
CA PRO A 77 -27.51 13.29 12.05
C PRO A 77 -28.47 14.46 11.81
N GLU A 78 -29.77 14.18 11.75
CA GLU A 78 -30.84 15.16 11.55
C GLU A 78 -30.94 16.12 12.75
N THR A 79 -29.95 17.00 12.87
CA THR A 79 -29.97 18.08 13.86
C THR A 79 -30.93 19.13 13.31
N THR A 80 -32.16 19.08 13.80
CA THR A 80 -33.20 20.06 13.48
C THR A 80 -32.98 21.30 14.34
N MET A 81 -32.80 22.44 13.69
CA MET A 81 -32.64 23.73 14.36
C MET A 81 -33.88 24.58 14.12
N THR A 82 -34.34 25.26 15.17
CA THR A 82 -35.43 26.24 15.09
C THR A 82 -34.85 27.60 15.44
N LEU A 83 -35.00 28.59 14.56
CA LEU A 83 -34.58 29.96 14.83
C LEU A 83 -35.80 30.75 15.34
N THR A 84 -35.66 31.39 16.49
CA THR A 84 -36.67 32.34 17.00
C THR A 84 -36.19 33.76 16.71
N THR A 85 -36.94 34.49 15.89
CA THR A 85 -36.63 35.89 15.56
C THR A 85 -36.99 36.84 16.71
N PRO A 86 -36.44 38.08 16.74
CA PRO A 86 -36.70 39.07 17.79
C PRO A 86 -38.18 39.41 18.02
N ASP A 87 -39.04 39.20 17.01
CA ASP A 87 -40.49 39.41 17.06
C ASP A 87 -41.26 38.22 17.68
N GLY A 88 -40.56 37.22 18.24
CA GLY A 88 -41.16 36.08 18.95
C GLY A 88 -41.71 34.97 18.04
N GLN A 89 -41.55 35.07 16.72
CA GLN A 89 -41.91 34.00 15.79
C GLN A 89 -40.78 32.97 15.72
N THR A 90 -41.13 31.70 15.90
CA THR A 90 -40.21 30.57 15.74
C THR A 90 -40.45 29.94 14.38
N THR A 91 -39.40 29.85 13.56
CA THR A 91 -39.49 29.23 12.23
C THR A 91 -39.69 27.73 12.35
N ALA A 92 -40.31 27.09 11.34
CA ALA A 92 -40.41 25.64 11.27
C ALA A 92 -39.02 24.97 11.40
N PRO A 93 -38.92 23.80 12.06
CA PRO A 93 -37.66 23.09 12.17
C PRO A 93 -37.14 22.75 10.78
N PHE A 94 -35.95 23.23 10.47
CA PHE A 94 -35.25 22.92 9.22
C PHE A 94 -33.97 22.16 9.56
N THR A 95 -33.54 21.31 8.63
CA THR A 95 -32.30 20.54 8.77
C THR A 95 -31.13 21.30 8.14
N ALA A 96 -29.89 20.92 8.51
CA ALA A 96 -28.70 21.40 7.80
C ALA A 96 -28.75 21.08 6.29
N GLY A 97 -29.43 20.00 5.90
CA GLY A 97 -29.65 19.62 4.51
C GLY A 97 -30.57 20.59 3.75
N ASP A 98 -31.59 21.13 4.43
CA ASP A 98 -32.50 22.12 3.83
C ASP A 98 -31.78 23.45 3.56
N LEU A 99 -30.91 23.88 4.48
CA LEU A 99 -30.04 25.05 4.29
C LEU A 99 -29.05 24.86 3.14
N GLU A 100 -28.47 23.67 3.01
CA GLU A 100 -27.52 23.33 1.95
C GLU A 100 -28.19 23.30 0.57
N ALA A 101 -29.41 22.77 0.48
CA ALA A 101 -30.23 22.77 -0.73
C ALA A 101 -30.65 24.19 -1.17
N VAL A 102 -30.87 25.09 -0.21
CA VAL A 102 -31.16 26.51 -0.48
C VAL A 102 -29.88 27.26 -0.87
N ALA A 103 -28.75 26.98 -0.21
CA ALA A 103 -27.45 27.58 -0.53
C ALA A 103 -26.97 27.19 -1.96
N MET A 104 -27.20 25.94 -2.37
CA MET A 104 -26.94 25.48 -3.75
C MET A 104 -27.78 26.22 -4.80
N LYS A 105 -29.01 26.64 -4.46
CA LYS A 105 -29.89 27.40 -5.37
C LYS A 105 -29.52 28.88 -5.47
N ILE A 106 -28.92 29.46 -4.42
CA ILE A 106 -28.54 30.88 -4.39
C ILE A 106 -27.21 31.12 -5.11
N ASN A 107 -26.23 30.22 -4.98
CA ASN A 107 -24.92 30.36 -5.60
C ASN A 107 -24.75 29.42 -6.82
N GLY A 108 -25.48 29.68 -7.90
CA GLY A 108 -25.42 28.92 -9.17
C GLY A 108 -24.09 28.95 -9.92
N ARG A 109 -22.95 28.69 -9.26
CA ARG A 109 -21.68 28.37 -9.89
C ARG A 109 -21.46 26.86 -9.74
N PRO A 110 -21.78 26.04 -10.77
CA PRO A 110 -21.48 24.62 -10.73
C PRO A 110 -19.97 24.40 -10.49
N PRO A 111 -19.56 23.26 -9.89
CA PRO A 111 -18.14 22.92 -9.80
C PRO A 111 -17.53 23.04 -11.20
N MET A 112 -16.41 23.75 -11.33
CA MET A 112 -15.78 24.00 -12.63
C MET A 112 -15.62 22.66 -13.36
N LYS A 113 -16.15 22.57 -14.58
CA LYS A 113 -15.87 21.43 -15.46
C LYS A 113 -14.37 21.45 -15.75
N GLU A 114 -13.70 20.31 -15.62
CA GLU A 114 -12.32 20.16 -16.10
C GLU A 114 -12.23 20.67 -17.53
N THR A 115 -11.41 21.70 -17.74
CA THR A 115 -11.19 22.23 -19.07
C THR A 115 -10.31 21.25 -19.86
N ASP A 116 -10.36 21.31 -21.19
CA ASP A 116 -9.51 20.45 -22.01
C ASP A 116 -8.00 20.69 -21.75
N ALA A 117 -7.64 21.89 -21.24
CA ALA A 117 -6.30 22.19 -20.77
C ALA A 117 -5.94 21.44 -19.48
N ASP A 118 -6.87 21.31 -18.53
CA ASP A 118 -6.66 20.56 -17.28
C ASP A 118 -6.52 19.06 -17.56
N ARG A 119 -7.32 18.52 -18.49
CA ARG A 119 -7.20 17.13 -18.95
C ARG A 119 -5.85 16.85 -19.61
N ALA A 120 -5.35 17.79 -20.42
CA ALA A 120 -4.05 17.66 -21.08
C ALA A 120 -2.87 17.70 -20.09
N VAL A 121 -2.98 18.47 -19.00
CA VAL A 121 -1.99 18.48 -17.91
C VAL A 121 -2.00 17.16 -17.15
N GLY A 122 -3.19 16.63 -16.83
CA GLY A 122 -3.36 15.29 -16.25
C GLY A 122 -2.73 14.20 -17.12
N ASP A 123 -3.06 14.18 -18.42
CA ASP A 123 -2.51 13.22 -19.38
C ASP A 123 -0.97 13.29 -19.47
N ASN A 124 -0.38 14.48 -19.41
CA ASN A 124 1.07 14.63 -19.38
C ASN A 124 1.67 14.10 -18.08
N ALA A 125 1.05 14.38 -16.92
CA ALA A 125 1.49 13.81 -15.65
C ALA A 125 1.41 12.27 -15.64
N TYR A 126 0.34 11.70 -16.21
CA TYR A 126 0.20 10.25 -16.37
C TYR A 126 1.21 9.66 -17.36
N ARG A 127 1.59 10.38 -18.42
CA ARG A 127 2.65 9.94 -19.34
C ARG A 127 4.03 9.95 -18.68
N VAL A 128 4.33 10.96 -17.86
CA VAL A 128 5.61 11.05 -17.13
C VAL A 128 5.71 9.90 -16.12
N THR A 129 4.68 9.68 -15.31
CA THR A 129 4.65 8.56 -14.35
C THR A 129 4.65 7.19 -15.04
N ARG A 130 3.98 7.05 -16.19
CA ARG A 130 4.06 5.83 -17.03
C ARG A 130 5.46 5.59 -17.56
N ALA A 131 6.15 6.62 -18.05
CA ALA A 131 7.51 6.50 -18.58
C ALA A 131 8.50 6.09 -17.48
N GLU A 132 8.35 6.63 -16.28
CA GLU A 132 9.14 6.21 -15.12
C GLU A 132 8.92 4.73 -14.79
N LEU A 133 7.67 4.28 -14.72
CA LEU A 133 7.34 2.87 -14.47
C LEU A 133 7.93 1.94 -15.53
N GLN A 134 7.81 2.32 -16.81
CA GLN A 134 8.41 1.57 -17.92
C GLN A 134 9.94 1.49 -17.79
N SER A 135 10.61 2.58 -17.40
CA SER A 135 12.05 2.59 -17.18
C SER A 135 12.51 1.66 -16.04
N PHE A 136 11.69 1.47 -15.01
CA PHE A 136 11.98 0.52 -13.94
C PHE A 136 11.80 -0.93 -14.43
N VAL A 137 10.71 -1.20 -15.16
CA VAL A 137 10.45 -2.53 -15.74
C VAL A 137 11.56 -2.93 -16.70
N GLU A 138 11.93 -2.07 -17.65
CA GLU A 138 12.99 -2.36 -18.63
C GLU A 138 14.35 -2.61 -17.96
N ARG A 139 14.71 -1.81 -16.95
CA ARG A 139 15.95 -2.03 -16.19
C ARG A 139 15.92 -3.35 -15.43
N PHE A 140 14.78 -3.70 -14.86
CA PHE A 140 14.62 -4.96 -14.13
C PHE A 140 14.70 -6.17 -15.08
N GLU A 141 13.99 -6.14 -16.20
CA GLU A 141 14.02 -7.20 -17.21
C GLU A 141 15.43 -7.42 -17.78
N ARG A 142 16.18 -6.33 -18.01
CA ARG A 142 17.60 -6.44 -18.40
C ARG A 142 18.43 -7.13 -17.32
N LEU A 143 18.28 -6.73 -16.06
CA LEU A 143 18.99 -7.37 -14.93
C LEU A 143 18.59 -8.84 -14.76
N GLU A 144 17.35 -9.21 -15.03
CA GLU A 144 16.92 -10.62 -15.01
C GLU A 144 17.58 -11.44 -16.11
N ALA A 145 17.68 -10.88 -17.32
CA ALA A 145 18.38 -11.50 -18.44
C ALA A 145 19.87 -11.68 -18.12
N GLU A 146 20.54 -10.63 -17.62
CA GLU A 146 21.94 -10.69 -17.18
C GLU A 146 22.14 -11.74 -16.08
N ARG A 147 21.26 -11.79 -15.07
CA ARG A 147 21.32 -12.79 -13.99
C ARG A 147 21.19 -14.21 -14.54
N LYS A 148 20.31 -14.43 -15.52
CA LYS A 148 20.14 -15.73 -16.16
C LYS A 148 21.37 -16.12 -16.97
N GLU A 149 21.91 -15.19 -17.76
CA GLU A 149 23.13 -15.41 -18.54
C GLU A 149 24.32 -15.75 -17.63
N LEU A 150 24.54 -14.99 -16.54
CA LEU A 150 25.56 -15.28 -15.55
C LEU A 150 25.36 -16.65 -14.88
N ALA A 151 24.12 -17.05 -14.62
CA ALA A 151 23.83 -18.36 -14.04
C ALA A 151 24.18 -19.50 -15.00
N ASP A 152 23.97 -19.32 -16.30
CA ASP A 152 24.34 -20.30 -17.32
C ASP A 152 25.87 -20.34 -17.51
N GLN A 153 26.55 -19.19 -17.54
CA GLN A 153 28.02 -19.11 -17.51
C GLN A 153 28.62 -19.83 -16.28
N GLN A 154 28.02 -19.67 -15.09
CA GLN A 154 28.45 -20.39 -13.89
C GLN A 154 28.32 -21.92 -14.04
N LYS A 155 27.28 -22.41 -14.73
CA LYS A 155 27.11 -23.85 -14.97
C LYS A 155 28.15 -24.37 -15.97
N GLU A 156 28.47 -23.60 -16.99
CA GLU A 156 29.51 -23.95 -17.97
C GLU A 156 30.87 -24.11 -17.29
N VAL A 157 31.27 -23.16 -16.44
CA VAL A 157 32.53 -23.25 -15.66
C VAL A 157 32.54 -24.49 -14.75
N MET A 158 31.41 -24.79 -14.10
CA MET A 158 31.31 -25.98 -13.25
C MET A 158 31.34 -27.28 -14.07
N ALA A 159 30.77 -27.29 -15.27
CA ALA A 159 30.83 -28.43 -16.19
C ALA A 159 32.25 -28.65 -16.72
N GLU A 160 32.97 -27.57 -17.02
CA GLU A 160 34.37 -27.59 -17.44
C GLU A 160 35.29 -28.12 -16.34
N ALA A 161 35.08 -27.67 -15.09
CA ALA A 161 35.77 -28.20 -13.92
C ALA A 161 35.50 -29.71 -13.74
N LYS A 162 34.24 -30.14 -13.94
CA LYS A 162 33.86 -31.55 -13.87
C LYS A 162 34.53 -32.37 -14.97
N ALA A 163 34.59 -31.86 -16.21
CA ALA A 163 35.25 -32.53 -17.33
C ALA A 163 36.75 -32.73 -17.10
N ARG A 164 37.39 -31.80 -16.35
CA ARG A 164 38.78 -31.93 -15.90
C ARG A 164 38.98 -32.85 -14.70
N GLY A 165 37.91 -33.39 -14.12
CA GLY A 165 37.96 -34.31 -12.98
C GLY A 165 37.90 -33.66 -11.60
N TYR A 166 37.60 -32.35 -11.50
CA TYR A 166 37.38 -31.71 -10.21
C TYR A 166 35.98 -32.03 -9.65
N ASP A 167 35.87 -32.16 -8.32
CA ASP A 167 34.57 -32.29 -7.66
C ASP A 167 33.87 -30.94 -7.52
N THR A 168 32.79 -30.77 -8.29
CA THR A 168 31.93 -29.58 -8.25
C THR A 168 31.30 -29.31 -6.88
N ARG A 169 31.14 -30.32 -6.01
CA ARG A 169 30.58 -30.12 -4.65
C ARG A 169 31.60 -29.43 -3.75
N CYS A 170 32.81 -29.96 -3.70
CA CYS A 170 33.92 -29.35 -2.96
C CYS A 170 34.22 -27.93 -3.47
N LEU A 171 34.24 -27.70 -4.78
CA LEU A 171 34.46 -26.36 -5.34
C LEU A 171 33.40 -25.35 -4.88
N ARG A 172 32.11 -25.71 -4.88
CA ARG A 172 31.06 -24.82 -4.35
C ARG A 172 31.25 -24.53 -2.87
N GLN A 173 31.69 -25.51 -2.08
CA GLN A 173 31.96 -25.31 -0.66
C GLN A 173 33.15 -24.37 -0.44
N VAL A 174 34.22 -24.52 -1.22
CA VAL A 174 35.38 -23.60 -1.19
C VAL A 174 34.95 -22.18 -1.56
N ILE A 175 34.15 -21.98 -2.61
CA ILE A 175 33.63 -20.65 -2.98
C ILE A 175 32.83 -20.04 -1.83
N LYS A 176 31.96 -20.83 -1.17
CA LYS A 176 31.19 -20.35 0.00
C LYS A 176 32.07 -19.99 1.18
N LEU A 177 33.10 -20.79 1.49
CA LEU A 177 34.04 -20.48 2.57
C LEU A 177 34.83 -19.21 2.26
N ARG A 178 35.25 -19.02 1.00
CA ARG A 178 35.97 -17.81 0.55
C ARG A 178 35.10 -16.55 0.50
N ALA A 179 33.78 -16.70 0.44
CA ALA A 179 32.85 -15.57 0.48
C ALA A 179 32.58 -15.08 1.92
N LYS A 180 32.91 -15.87 2.94
CA LYS A 180 32.81 -15.48 4.35
C LYS A 180 34.03 -14.64 4.76
N ASP A 181 33.88 -13.89 5.85
CA ASP A 181 34.98 -13.09 6.39
C ASP A 181 36.13 -14.00 6.86
N PRO A 182 37.38 -13.74 6.44
CA PRO A 182 38.54 -14.55 6.84
C PRO A 182 38.76 -14.60 8.35
N GLN A 183 38.45 -13.52 9.07
CA GLN A 183 38.64 -13.42 10.51
C GLN A 183 37.61 -14.27 11.24
N GLU A 184 36.34 -14.18 10.86
CA GLU A 184 35.27 -15.03 11.43
C GLU A 184 35.51 -16.52 11.15
N LEU A 185 36.05 -16.84 9.96
CA LEU A 185 36.41 -18.21 9.61
C LEU A 185 37.52 -18.74 10.52
N ALA A 186 38.58 -17.95 10.74
CA ALA A 186 39.71 -18.34 11.58
C ALA A 186 39.31 -18.53 13.05
N GLU A 187 38.45 -17.66 13.58
CA GLU A 187 37.91 -17.80 14.94
C GLU A 187 37.07 -19.07 15.09
N ALA A 188 36.18 -19.32 14.13
CA ALA A 188 35.37 -20.53 14.12
C ALA A 188 36.22 -21.79 14.00
N GLU A 189 37.25 -21.80 13.15
CA GLU A 189 38.18 -22.91 12.99
C GLU A 189 39.00 -23.17 14.26
N ALA A 190 39.48 -22.13 14.95
CA ALA A 190 40.22 -22.27 16.21
C ALA A 190 39.36 -22.91 17.31
N VAL A 191 38.09 -22.49 17.44
CA VAL A 191 37.14 -23.09 18.38
C VAL A 191 36.84 -24.55 18.01
N LEU A 192 36.66 -24.82 16.71
CA LEU A 192 36.36 -26.17 16.22
C LEU A 192 37.55 -27.11 16.42
N GLN A 193 38.78 -26.62 16.25
CA GLN A 193 40.01 -27.34 16.54
C GLN A 193 40.12 -27.68 18.04
N LEU A 194 39.84 -26.74 18.94
CA LEU A 194 39.80 -27.01 20.38
C LEU A 194 38.83 -28.15 20.73
N TYR A 195 37.64 -28.16 20.11
CA TYR A 195 36.67 -29.23 20.34
C TYR A 195 37.09 -30.58 19.72
N ARG A 196 37.74 -30.57 18.57
CA ARG A 196 38.29 -31.78 17.94
C ARG A 196 39.38 -32.41 18.81
N GLU A 197 40.28 -31.60 19.32
CA GLU A 197 41.32 -32.03 20.26
C GLU A 197 40.72 -32.63 21.53
N ALA A 198 39.69 -31.98 22.11
CA ALA A 198 38.99 -32.48 23.29
C ALA A 198 38.25 -33.81 23.03
N LEU A 199 37.74 -34.02 21.82
CA LEU A 199 37.03 -35.24 21.43
C LEU A 199 37.97 -36.31 20.83
N GLY A 200 39.24 -36.00 20.59
CA GLY A 200 40.25 -36.91 20.05
C GLY A 200 40.02 -37.30 18.58
N VAL A 201 39.42 -36.43 17.78
CA VAL A 201 39.09 -36.63 16.34
C VAL A 201 39.78 -35.64 15.42
#